data_AF-A0A3D5D5U1-F1
#
_entry.id   AF-A0A3D5D5U1-F1
#
_cell.length_a   1.000
_cell.length_b   1.000
_cell.length_c   1.000
_cell.angle_alpha   90.00
_cell.angle_beta   90.00
_cell.angle_gamma   90.00
#
_symmetry.space_group_name_H-M   'P 1'
#
loop_
_entity.id
_entity.type
_entity.pdbx_description
1 polymer ?
#
loop_
_entity_poly.entity_id
_entity_poly.type
_entity_poly.pdbx_seq_one_letter_code
_entity_poly.pdbx_strand_id
1 'polypeptide(L)'
;MLEALTALWGATLAIVASTVISSAIFGLSIWVYVPAEESPFANGFGSGLAKCTFFSVAAFLILIGLVFLLGLIGFGLWIILFFLGMRRVFECGFVDTIVVIIINLAISYGLGALIGKVFS
;
A
#
# COMPACT_ATOMS: atom_id res chain seq x y z
N MET A 1 -29.53 16.05 6.61
CA MET A 1 -28.93 16.24 5.27
C MET A 1 -27.52 16.84 5.37
N LEU A 2 -27.32 17.95 6.09
CA LEU A 2 -25.99 18.54 6.33
C LEU A 2 -25.04 17.60 7.08
N GLU A 3 -25.51 16.92 8.12
CA GLU A 3 -24.73 15.95 8.91
C GLU A 3 -24.30 14.71 8.11
N ALA A 4 -25.16 14.24 7.20
CA ALA A 4 -24.82 13.14 6.29
C ALA A 4 -23.75 13.56 5.28
N LEU A 5 -23.80 14.82 4.83
CA LEU A 5 -22.80 15.37 3.92
C LEU A 5 -21.44 15.54 4.63
N THR A 6 -21.42 16.08 5.84
CA THR A 6 -20.18 16.24 6.61
C THR A 6 -19.55 14.91 7.01
N ALA A 7 -20.36 13.91 7.35
CA ALA A 7 -19.89 12.54 7.61
C ALA A 7 -19.29 11.89 6.35
N LEU A 8 -19.94 12.06 5.18
CA LEU A 8 -19.45 11.56 3.91
C LEU A 8 -18.12 12.23 3.50
N TRP A 9 -18.01 13.54 3.67
CA TRP A 9 -16.77 14.29 3.44
C TRP A 9 -15.65 13.85 4.38
N GLY A 10 -15.93 13.67 5.68
CA GLY A 10 -14.98 13.17 6.66
C GLY A 10 -14.47 11.76 6.31
N ALA A 11 -15.38 10.85 5.95
CA ALA A 11 -15.01 9.49 5.52
C ALA A 11 -14.17 9.49 4.24
N THR A 12 -14.53 10.34 3.27
CA THR A 12 -13.78 10.48 2.02
C THR A 12 -12.36 11.00 2.28
N LEU A 13 -12.21 12.03 3.12
CA LEU A 13 -10.90 12.56 3.50
C LEU A 13 -10.05 11.53 4.24
N ALA A 14 -10.64 10.75 5.15
CA ALA A 14 -9.94 9.68 5.85
C ALA A 14 -9.47 8.58 4.89
N ILE A 15 -10.30 8.18 3.92
CA ILE A 15 -9.93 7.20 2.90
C ILE A 15 -8.79 7.73 2.02
N VAL A 16 -8.88 8.98 1.56
CA VAL A 16 -7.83 9.60 0.75
C VAL A 16 -6.52 9.70 1.54
N ALA A 17 -6.57 10.20 2.79
CA ALA A 17 -5.39 10.31 3.64
C ALA A 17 -4.75 8.94 3.92
N SER A 18 -5.55 7.94 4.29
CA SER A 18 -5.06 6.58 4.54
C SER A 18 -4.45 5.94 3.28
N THR A 19 -5.03 6.21 2.10
CA THR A 19 -4.50 5.73 0.81
C THR A 19 -3.16 6.36 0.49
N VAL A 20 -3.04 7.69 0.66
CA VAL A 20 -1.79 8.43 0.43
C VAL A 20 -0.70 7.96 1.39
N ILE A 21 -1.01 7.84 2.68
CA ILE A 21 -0.06 7.40 3.70
C ILE A 21 0.38 5.96 3.43
N SER A 22 -0.55 5.05 3.16
CA SER A 22 -0.23 3.63 2.87
C SER A 22 0.63 3.51 1.61
N SER A 23 0.33 4.30 0.57
CA SER A 23 1.10 4.32 -0.68
C SER A 23 2.51 4.89 -0.49
N ALA A 24 2.65 5.90 0.37
CA ALA A 24 3.95 6.47 0.73
C ALA A 24 4.79 5.48 1.54
N ILE A 25 4.20 4.78 2.51
CA ILE A 25 4.87 3.73 3.29
C ILE A 25 5.31 2.59 2.37
N PHE A 26 4.45 2.19 1.43
CA PHE A 26 4.78 1.18 0.43
C PHE A 26 5.91 1.62 -0.50
N GLY A 27 5.85 2.85 -1.00
CA GLY A 27 6.94 3.46 -1.76
C GLY A 27 8.25 3.49 -0.99
N LEU A 28 8.22 3.87 0.29
CA LEU A 28 9.39 3.86 1.16
C LEU A 28 9.95 2.44 1.34
N SER A 29 9.10 1.43 1.53
CA SER A 29 9.57 0.05 1.67
C SER A 29 10.29 -0.47 0.42
N ILE A 30 9.81 -0.09 -0.78
CA ILE A 30 10.48 -0.40 -2.04
C ILE A 30 11.79 0.41 -2.15
N TRP A 31 11.77 1.70 -1.82
CA TRP A 31 12.94 2.57 -1.92
C TRP A 31 14.08 2.15 -0.99
N VAL A 32 13.77 1.63 0.19
CA VAL A 32 14.76 1.16 1.17
C VAL A 32 15.41 -0.16 0.74
N TYR A 33 14.65 -1.05 0.07
CA TYR A 33 15.12 -2.40 -0.23
C TYR A 33 15.66 -2.56 -1.66
N VAL A 34 14.98 -1.99 -2.65
CA VAL A 34 15.31 -2.19 -4.07
C VAL A 34 16.46 -1.27 -4.48
N PRO A 35 17.49 -1.79 -5.16
CA PRO A 35 18.60 -0.98 -5.67
C PRO A 35 18.12 0.22 -6.49
N ALA A 36 18.82 1.35 -6.40
CA ALA A 36 18.39 2.60 -7.02
C ALA A 36 18.16 2.49 -8.54
N GLU A 37 18.91 1.63 -9.23
CA GLU A 37 18.83 1.40 -10.67
C GLU A 37 17.56 0.64 -11.09
N GLU A 38 17.06 -0.25 -10.22
CA GLU A 38 15.87 -1.08 -10.43
C GLU A 38 14.62 -0.48 -9.76
N SER A 39 14.82 0.58 -8.97
CA SER A 39 13.79 1.21 -8.19
C SER A 39 12.78 1.94 -9.08
N PRO A 40 11.47 1.90 -8.78
CA PRO A 40 10.48 2.73 -9.47
C PRO A 40 10.76 4.24 -9.32
N PHE A 41 11.63 4.62 -8.37
CA PHE A 41 12.08 5.98 -8.12
C PHE A 41 13.27 6.43 -8.98
N ALA A 42 13.87 5.54 -9.80
CA ALA A 42 14.99 5.86 -10.69
C ALA A 42 14.67 7.01 -11.66
N ASN A 43 13.43 7.07 -12.14
CA ASN A 43 12.93 8.09 -13.06
C ASN A 43 12.37 9.34 -12.35
N GLY A 44 12.60 9.47 -11.04
CA GLY A 44 12.16 10.58 -10.22
C GLY A 44 11.08 10.22 -9.19
N PHE A 45 11.05 11.00 -8.12
CA PHE A 45 10.21 10.75 -6.94
C PHE A 45 8.71 10.67 -7.27
N GLY A 46 8.21 11.61 -8.07
CA GLY A 46 6.79 11.67 -8.44
C GLY A 46 6.32 10.47 -9.25
N SER A 47 7.14 9.99 -10.20
CA SER A 47 6.83 8.82 -11.02
C SER A 47 6.80 7.53 -10.18
N GLY A 48 7.78 7.37 -9.29
CA GLY A 48 7.83 6.23 -8.36
C GLY A 48 6.65 6.20 -7.40
N LEU A 49 6.30 7.35 -6.81
CA LEU A 49 5.16 7.46 -5.89
C LEU A 49 3.84 7.18 -6.61
N ALA A 50 3.67 7.67 -7.85
CA ALA A 50 2.49 7.37 -8.64
C ALA A 50 2.35 5.87 -8.91
N LYS A 51 3.42 5.19 -9.35
CA LYS A 51 3.43 3.73 -9.54
C LYS A 51 3.05 2.98 -8.26
N CYS A 52 3.64 3.35 -7.13
CA CYS A 52 3.34 2.74 -5.83
C CYS A 52 1.87 2.98 -5.41
N THR A 53 1.33 4.17 -5.68
CA THR A 53 -0.06 4.52 -5.39
C THR A 53 -1.03 3.71 -6.23
N PHE A 54 -0.85 3.68 -7.56
CA PHE A 54 -1.71 2.90 -8.44
C PHE A 54 -1.69 1.41 -8.08
N PHE A 55 -0.51 0.87 -7.78
CA PHE A 55 -0.38 -0.52 -7.35
C PHE A 55 -1.11 -0.79 -6.03
N SER A 56 -0.90 0.05 -5.02
CA SER A 56 -1.51 -0.12 -3.69
C SER A 56 -3.04 -0.03 -3.76
N VAL A 57 -3.57 0.94 -4.53
CA VAL A 57 -5.01 1.09 -4.75
C VAL A 57 -5.59 -0.11 -5.50
N ALA A 58 -4.94 -0.56 -6.58
CA ALA A 58 -5.39 -1.72 -7.34
C ALA A 58 -5.38 -2.99 -6.48
N ALA A 59 -4.29 -3.24 -5.75
CA ALA A 59 -4.19 -4.37 -4.84
C ALA A 59 -5.27 -4.34 -3.77
N PHE A 60 -5.57 -3.18 -3.19
CA PHE A 60 -6.61 -3.02 -2.19
C PHE A 60 -8.03 -3.24 -2.75
N LEU A 61 -8.33 -2.72 -3.93
CA LEU A 61 -9.62 -2.94 -4.59
C LEU A 61 -9.83 -4.42 -4.95
N ILE A 62 -8.78 -5.08 -5.43
CA ILE A 62 -8.81 -6.53 -5.70
C ILE A 62 -9.00 -7.31 -4.40
N LEU A 63 -8.33 -6.93 -3.31
CA LEU A 63 -8.51 -7.55 -1.99
C LEU A 63 -9.97 -7.48 -1.56
N ILE A 64 -10.56 -6.28 -1.56
CA ILE A 64 -11.95 -6.07 -1.16
C ILE A 64 -12.88 -6.92 -2.03
N GLY A 65 -12.72 -6.86 -3.36
CA GLY A 65 -13.55 -7.62 -4.28
C GLY A 65 -13.47 -9.13 -4.05
N LEU A 66 -12.26 -9.67 -3.90
CA LEU A 66 -12.05 -11.10 -3.69
C LEU A 66 -12.56 -11.57 -2.33
N VAL A 67 -12.29 -10.82 -1.26
CA VAL A 67 -12.78 -11.16 0.08
C VAL A 67 -14.29 -11.07 0.15
N PHE A 68 -14.90 -10.06 -0.49
CA PHE A 68 -16.35 -9.90 -0.54
C PHE A 68 -17.02 -11.06 -1.29
N LEU A 69 -16.44 -11.53 -2.39
CA LEU A 69 -17.03 -12.58 -3.24
C LEU A 69 -16.73 -14.00 -2.76
N LEU A 70 -15.53 -14.25 -2.25
CA LEU A 70 -14.98 -15.60 -2.01
C LEU A 70 -14.51 -15.82 -0.57
N GLY A 71 -14.69 -14.83 0.31
CA GLY A 71 -14.27 -14.92 1.72
C GLY A 71 -12.77 -15.19 1.88
N LEU A 72 -12.42 -16.12 2.76
CA LEU A 72 -11.01 -16.49 3.05
C LEU A 72 -10.27 -17.05 1.84
N ILE A 73 -10.96 -17.74 0.92
CA ILE A 73 -10.35 -18.25 -0.32
C ILE A 73 -9.92 -17.07 -1.20
N GLY A 74 -10.74 -16.00 -1.23
CA GLY A 74 -10.41 -14.76 -1.91
C GLY A 74 -9.13 -14.10 -1.37
N PHE A 75 -8.90 -14.18 -0.07
CA PHE A 75 -7.66 -13.70 0.54
C PHE A 75 -6.42 -14.47 0.05
N GLY A 76 -6.51 -15.81 -0.03
CA GLY A 76 -5.44 -16.63 -0.59
C GLY A 76 -5.11 -16.31 -2.05
N LEU A 77 -6.15 -16.11 -2.87
CA LEU A 77 -5.99 -15.68 -4.27
C LEU A 77 -5.40 -14.27 -4.37
N TRP A 78 -5.81 -13.36 -3.49
CA TRP A 78 -5.25 -12.01 -3.44
C TRP A 78 -3.74 -12.03 -3.17
N ILE A 79 -3.26 -12.86 -2.24
CA ILE A 79 -1.82 -13.01 -1.97
C ILE A 79 -1.08 -13.42 -3.25
N ILE A 80 -1.59 -14.41 -3.99
CA ILE A 80 -0.97 -14.87 -5.25
C ILE A 80 -0.91 -13.73 -6.27
N LEU A 81 -2.02 -13.00 -6.45
CA LEU A 81 -2.08 -11.86 -7.35
C LEU A 81 -1.15 -10.72 -6.92
N PHE A 82 -0.99 -10.50 -5.61
CA PHE A 82 -0.06 -9.50 -5.07
C PHE A 82 1.38 -9.84 -5.46
N PHE A 83 1.83 -11.08 -5.25
CA PHE A 83 3.17 -11.53 -5.67
C PHE A 83 3.37 -11.43 -7.19
N LEU A 84 2.37 -11.81 -7.99
CA LEU A 84 2.43 -11.65 -9.45
C LEU A 84 2.52 -10.18 -9.85
N GLY A 85 1.77 -9.32 -9.18
CA GLY A 85 1.81 -7.87 -9.39
C GLY A 85 3.16 -7.28 -9.04
N MET A 86 3.74 -7.66 -7.90
CA MET A 86 5.08 -7.24 -7.47
C MET A 86 6.15 -7.60 -8.49
N ARG A 87 6.12 -8.84 -8.98
CA ARG A 87 7.03 -9.29 -10.05
C ARG A 87 6.82 -8.54 -11.35
N ARG A 88 5.57 -8.22 -11.72
CA ARG A 88 5.27 -7.60 -13.02
C ARG A 88 5.53 -6.10 -13.06
N VAL A 89 5.29 -5.41 -11.94
CA VAL A 89 5.34 -3.94 -11.83
C VAL A 89 6.67 -3.44 -11.30
N PHE A 90 7.27 -4.18 -10.36
CA PHE A 90 8.50 -3.78 -9.67
C PHE A 90 9.64 -4.78 -9.85
N GLU A 91 9.47 -5.79 -10.71
CA GLU A 91 10.48 -6.82 -11.01
C GLU A 91 10.99 -7.59 -9.78
N CYS A 92 10.27 -7.49 -8.66
CA CYS A 92 10.62 -8.12 -7.40
C CYS A 92 10.37 -9.64 -7.46
N GLY A 93 11.35 -10.43 -7.04
CA GLY A 93 11.19 -11.86 -6.82
C GLY A 93 10.29 -12.18 -5.63
N PHE A 94 10.09 -13.48 -5.37
CA PHE A 94 9.30 -13.94 -4.23
C PHE A 94 9.91 -13.49 -2.90
N VAL A 95 11.23 -13.68 -2.73
CA VAL A 95 11.96 -13.28 -1.51
C VAL A 95 11.94 -11.77 -1.36
N ASP A 96 12.21 -11.02 -2.43
CA ASP A 96 12.18 -9.55 -2.43
C ASP A 96 10.84 -9.01 -2.00
N THR A 97 9.76 -9.59 -2.52
CA THR A 97 8.40 -9.21 -2.16
C THR A 97 8.14 -9.43 -0.67
N ILE A 98 8.59 -10.56 -0.10
CA ILE A 98 8.46 -10.82 1.34
C ILE A 98 9.22 -9.77 2.15
N VAL A 99 10.45 -9.44 1.76
CA VAL A 99 11.26 -8.45 2.48
C VAL A 99 10.61 -7.06 2.40
N VAL A 100 10.11 -6.66 1.24
CA VAL A 100 9.35 -5.40 1.07
C VAL A 100 8.12 -5.38 1.99
N ILE A 101 7.36 -6.48 2.08
CA ILE A 101 6.22 -6.58 3.00
C ILE A 101 6.67 -6.43 4.46
N ILE A 102 7.77 -7.08 4.87
CA ILE A 102 8.29 -6.97 6.24
C ILE A 102 8.71 -5.54 6.56
N ILE A 103 9.41 -4.87 5.65
CA ILE A 103 9.81 -3.47 5.80
C ILE A 103 8.57 -2.57 5.87
N ASN A 104 7.58 -2.81 5.01
CA ASN A 104 6.31 -2.07 5.02
C ASN A 104 5.59 -2.18 6.37
N LEU A 105 5.52 -3.39 6.93
CA LEU A 105 4.93 -3.64 8.25
C LEU A 105 5.72 -2.94 9.36
N ALA A 106 7.05 -3.00 9.30
CA ALA A 106 7.92 -2.34 10.29
C ALA A 106 7.75 -0.81 10.28
N ILE A 107 7.71 -0.19 9.09
CA ILE A 107 7.48 1.25 8.94
C ILE A 107 6.07 1.62 9.42
N SER A 108 5.05 0.84 9.03
CA SER A 108 3.66 1.09 9.44
C SER A 108 3.49 1.01 10.95
N TYR A 109 4.09 0.00 11.59
CA TYR A 109 4.06 -0.15 13.04
C TYR A 109 4.81 0.98 13.76
N GLY A 110 6.00 1.35 13.26
CA GLY A 110 6.77 2.46 13.80
C GLY A 110 6.04 3.80 13.72
N LEU A 111 5.40 4.09 12.59
CA LEU A 111 4.56 5.28 12.42
C LEU A 111 3.35 5.25 13.35
N GLY A 112 2.67 4.11 13.48
CA GLY A 112 1.56 3.93 14.42
C GLY A 112 1.97 4.21 15.87
N ALA A 113 3.14 3.71 16.29
CA ALA A 113 3.68 3.95 17.63
C ALA A 113 4.04 5.42 17.87
N LEU A 114 4.62 6.11 16.86
CA LEU A 114 4.94 7.53 16.94
C LEU A 114 3.68 8.39 17.06
N ILE A 115 2.68 8.12 16.22
CA ILE A 115 1.37 8.79 16.27
C ILE A 115 0.74 8.56 17.65
N GLY A 116 0.70 7.32 18.12
CA GLY A 116 0.16 6.98 19.44
C GLY A 116 0.80 7.77 20.59
N LYS A 117 2.11 8.01 20.54
CA LYS A 117 2.82 8.83 21.54
C LYS A 117 2.54 10.33 21.45
N VAL A 118 2.23 10.86 20.27
CA VAL A 118 1.92 12.29 20.09
C VAL A 118 0.53 12.63 20.62
N PHE A 119 -0.39 11.66 20.61
CA PHE A 119 -1.78 11.84 21.03
C PHE A 119 -2.10 11.25 22.43
N SER A 120 -1.10 10.68 23.12
CA SER A 120 -1.18 10.22 24.52
C SER A 120 -0.67 11.29 25.49
#